data_AF-A0A1G1H220-F1
#
_entry.id   AF-A0A1G1H220-F1
#
_cell.length_a   1.000
_cell.length_b   1.000
_cell.length_c   1.000
_cell.angle_alpha   90.00
_cell.angle_beta   90.00
_cell.angle_gamma   90.00
#
_symmetry.space_group_name_H-M   'P 1'
#
loop_
_entity.id
_entity.type
_entity.pdbx_description
1 polymer ?
#
loop_
_entity_poly.entity_id
_entity_poly.type
_entity_poly.pdbx_seq_one_letter_code
_entity_poly.pdbx_strand_id
1 'polypeptide(L)'
;MYNSGRIIAGLIIFAAIAASPFYFNMGKVSARPELKLDTPVIQGLTEKQCVESKEYMRANHMQLLNEWRDAVVREGKSAYVSSNGKKYNMSLQNTCMGCHSNKTEFCDRCHKYVSVKPYCWGCHIAPKEKKS
;
A
#
# COMPACT_ATOMS: atom_id res chain seq x y z
N MET A 1 -12.12 -44.01 29.15
CA MET A 1 -11.61 -43.35 27.93
C MET A 1 -10.36 -44.10 27.47
N TYR A 2 -10.44 -44.79 26.32
CA TYR A 2 -9.32 -45.58 25.78
C TYR A 2 -8.35 -44.64 25.05
N ASN A 3 -7.03 -44.81 25.25
CA ASN A 3 -5.95 -44.01 24.64
C ASN A 3 -5.81 -42.52 25.04
N SER A 4 -6.42 -42.07 26.14
CA SER A 4 -6.36 -40.66 26.59
C SER A 4 -4.93 -40.09 26.66
N GLY A 5 -3.94 -40.89 27.11
CA GLY A 5 -2.54 -40.46 27.18
C GLY A 5 -1.90 -40.18 25.82
N ARG A 6 -2.24 -40.98 24.79
CA ARG A 6 -1.76 -40.77 23.42
C ARG A 6 -2.39 -39.52 22.79
N ILE A 7 -3.67 -39.27 23.10
CA ILE A 7 -4.40 -38.09 22.64
C ILE A 7 -3.81 -36.82 23.27
N ILE A 8 -3.56 -36.82 24.58
CA ILE A 8 -2.94 -35.68 25.29
C ILE A 8 -1.54 -35.40 24.76
N ALA A 9 -0.71 -36.43 24.56
CA ALA A 9 0.63 -36.25 23.99
C ALA A 9 0.58 -35.64 22.57
N GLY A 10 -0.34 -36.12 21.72
CA GLY A 10 -0.56 -35.55 20.39
C GLY A 10 -1.02 -34.10 20.42
N LEU A 11 -1.91 -33.73 21.35
CA LEU A 11 -2.38 -32.36 21.53
C LEU A 11 -1.26 -31.41 21.97
N ILE A 12 -0.39 -31.85 22.88
CA ILE A 12 0.77 -31.05 23.33
C ILE A 12 1.73 -30.82 22.16
N ILE A 13 2.03 -31.86 21.38
CA ILE A 13 2.90 -31.73 20.19
C ILE A 13 2.29 -30.79 19.16
N PHE A 14 0.99 -30.94 18.88
CA PHE A 14 0.28 -30.07 17.96
C PHE A 14 0.30 -28.61 18.43
N ALA A 15 0.00 -28.35 19.70
CA ALA A 15 0.03 -27.02 20.29
C ALA A 15 1.43 -26.41 20.22
N ALA A 16 2.48 -27.18 20.50
CA ALA A 16 3.86 -26.73 20.39
C ALA A 16 4.23 -26.37 18.94
N ILE A 17 3.86 -27.19 17.95
CA ILE A 17 4.11 -26.90 16.53
C ILE A 17 3.32 -25.67 16.07
N ALA A 18 2.04 -25.57 16.45
CA ALA A 18 1.18 -24.44 16.10
C ALA A 18 1.64 -23.13 16.75
N ALA A 19 2.16 -23.19 17.98
CA ALA A 19 2.70 -22.04 18.69
C ALA A 19 4.13 -21.70 18.24
N SER A 20 4.85 -22.63 17.64
CA SER A 20 6.25 -22.46 17.25
C SER A 20 6.53 -21.20 16.40
N PRO A 21 5.69 -20.79 15.42
CA PRO A 21 5.95 -19.57 14.66
C PRO A 21 5.87 -18.33 15.54
N PHE A 22 5.01 -18.31 16.56
CA PHE A 22 4.91 -17.18 17.48
C PHE A 22 6.16 -17.06 18.35
N TYR A 23 6.68 -18.18 18.87
CA TYR A 23 7.94 -18.19 19.62
C TYR A 23 9.15 -17.83 18.75
N PHE A 24 9.25 -18.40 17.54
CA PHE A 24 10.37 -18.13 16.62
C PHE A 24 10.33 -16.74 15.97
N ASN A 25 9.17 -16.08 15.98
CA ASN A 25 9.02 -14.71 15.47
C ASN A 25 8.78 -13.67 16.58
N MET A 26 8.82 -14.07 17.85
CA MET A 26 8.69 -13.15 18.98
C MET A 26 9.85 -12.15 18.97
N GLY A 27 9.54 -10.85 18.93
CA GLY A 27 10.53 -9.78 18.83
C GLY A 27 11.06 -9.48 17.42
N LYS A 28 10.69 -10.26 16.39
CA LYS A 28 10.98 -9.89 15.00
C LYS A 28 10.02 -8.81 14.53
N VAL A 29 10.47 -7.56 14.56
CA VAL A 29 9.75 -6.44 13.97
C VAL A 29 9.88 -6.57 12.44
N SER A 30 8.75 -6.73 11.74
CA SER A 30 8.74 -6.59 10.28
C SER A 30 9.16 -5.16 9.94
N ALA A 31 10.37 -4.98 9.43
CA ALA A 31 10.89 -3.67 9.08
C ALA A 31 9.96 -3.04 8.04
N ARG A 32 9.44 -1.85 8.36
CA ARG A 32 8.65 -1.06 7.40
C ARG A 32 9.50 -0.82 6.16
N PRO A 33 8.91 -0.88 4.96
CA PRO A 33 9.67 -0.65 3.75
C PRO A 33 10.16 0.79 3.75
N GLU A 34 11.45 0.98 3.48
CA GLU A 34 11.97 2.28 3.11
C GLU A 34 11.37 2.67 1.75
N LEU A 35 10.78 3.86 1.70
CA LEU A 35 10.10 4.42 0.52
C LEU A 35 10.87 5.63 0.04
N LYS A 36 11.23 5.64 -1.25
CA LYS A 36 11.88 6.80 -1.87
C LYS A 36 10.84 7.86 -2.24
N LEU A 37 10.87 8.97 -1.49
CA LEU A 37 9.97 10.13 -1.65
C LEU A 37 10.68 11.35 -2.24
N ASP A 38 11.90 11.17 -2.71
CA ASP A 38 12.84 12.18 -3.17
C ASP A 38 12.76 12.40 -4.69
N THR A 39 11.55 12.27 -5.26
CA THR A 39 11.37 12.59 -6.68
C THR A 39 11.61 14.10 -6.92
N PRO A 40 12.07 14.50 -8.12
CA PRO A 40 12.31 15.91 -8.43
C PRO A 40 11.10 16.81 -8.15
N VAL A 41 9.89 16.29 -8.40
CA VAL A 41 8.64 17.01 -8.13
C VAL A 41 8.45 17.22 -6.63
N ILE A 42 8.59 16.17 -5.82
CA ILE A 42 8.42 16.29 -4.36
C ILE A 42 9.51 17.20 -3.75
N GLN A 43 10.74 17.12 -4.25
CA GLN A 43 11.83 18.00 -3.81
C GLN A 43 11.57 19.48 -4.12
N GLY A 44 10.89 19.78 -5.22
CA GLY A 44 10.52 21.14 -5.62
C GLY A 44 9.30 21.71 -4.91
N LEU A 45 8.57 20.92 -4.10
CA LEU A 45 7.42 21.42 -3.36
C LEU A 45 7.85 22.16 -2.09
N THR A 46 7.31 23.37 -1.89
CA THR A 46 7.47 24.12 -0.63
C THR A 46 6.88 23.36 0.55
N GLU A 47 5.69 22.77 0.37
CA GLU A 47 5.06 21.86 1.32
C GLU A 47 5.04 20.47 0.72
N LYS A 48 5.57 19.47 1.45
CA LYS A 48 5.67 18.07 0.99
C LYS A 48 4.32 17.33 1.04
N GLN A 49 3.29 17.95 0.47
CA GLN A 49 1.94 17.42 0.33
C GLN A 49 1.54 17.40 -1.15
N CYS A 50 1.11 16.23 -1.61
CA CYS A 50 0.48 16.08 -2.91
C CYS A 50 -1.05 16.12 -2.72
N VAL A 51 -1.77 15.01 -2.93
CA VAL A 51 -3.26 15.01 -2.89
C VAL A 51 -3.80 15.24 -1.47
N GLU A 52 -3.33 14.47 -0.51
CA GLU A 52 -3.73 14.56 0.91
C GLU A 52 -2.50 14.43 1.82
N SER A 53 -2.70 14.57 3.12
CA SER A 53 -1.64 14.36 4.12
C SER A 53 -1.07 12.94 4.07
N LYS A 54 0.16 12.78 4.55
CA LYS A 54 0.85 11.49 4.63
C LYS A 54 0.08 10.48 5.47
N GLU A 55 -0.52 10.96 6.55
CA GLU A 55 -1.32 10.17 7.50
C GLU A 55 -2.58 9.67 6.82
N TYR A 56 -3.29 10.56 6.10
CA TYR A 56 -4.47 10.19 5.33
C TYR A 56 -4.14 9.18 4.25
N MET A 57 -3.09 9.40 3.46
CA MET A 57 -2.72 8.48 2.38
C MET A 57 -2.38 7.09 2.94
N ARG A 58 -1.70 6.98 4.07
CA ARG A 58 -1.40 5.67 4.67
C ARG A 58 -2.65 4.91 5.12
N ALA A 59 -3.66 5.61 5.61
CA ALA A 59 -4.90 5.00 6.09
C ALA A 59 -5.89 4.70 4.95
N ASN A 60 -5.99 5.61 3.96
CA ASN A 60 -7.12 5.66 3.04
C ASN A 60 -6.71 5.55 1.55
N HIS A 61 -5.43 5.37 1.22
CA HIS A 61 -4.95 5.39 -0.18
C HIS A 61 -5.79 4.54 -1.13
N MET A 62 -6.06 3.28 -0.77
CA MET A 62 -6.81 2.37 -1.64
C MET A 62 -8.31 2.67 -1.66
N GLN A 63 -8.87 3.18 -0.58
CA GLN A 63 -10.26 3.62 -0.56
C GLN A 63 -10.44 4.80 -1.53
N LEU A 64 -9.59 5.83 -1.41
CA LEU A 64 -9.60 6.99 -2.30
C LEU A 64 -9.45 6.57 -3.78
N LEU A 65 -8.53 5.64 -4.09
CA LEU A 65 -8.36 5.16 -5.48
C LEU A 65 -9.59 4.40 -6.01
N ASN A 66 -10.27 3.62 -5.18
CA ASN A 66 -11.49 2.91 -5.58
C ASN A 66 -12.64 3.90 -5.82
N GLU A 67 -12.80 4.89 -4.94
CA GLU A 67 -13.79 5.97 -5.09
C GLU A 67 -13.52 6.78 -6.36
N TRP A 68 -12.26 7.15 -6.61
CA TRP A 68 -11.88 7.84 -7.85
C TRP A 68 -12.16 7.00 -9.09
N ARG A 69 -11.87 5.70 -9.05
CA ARG A 69 -12.17 4.78 -10.16
C ARG A 69 -13.66 4.78 -10.47
N ASP A 70 -14.50 4.58 -9.46
CA ASP A 70 -15.94 4.50 -9.65
C ASP A 70 -16.52 5.86 -10.08
N ALA A 71 -16.06 6.97 -9.50
CA ALA A 71 -16.47 8.31 -9.89
C ALA A 71 -16.14 8.63 -11.36
N VAL A 72 -14.94 8.26 -11.83
CA VAL A 72 -14.52 8.49 -13.23
C VAL A 72 -15.24 7.56 -14.18
N VAL A 73 -15.27 6.25 -13.90
CA VAL A 73 -15.75 5.24 -14.85
C VAL A 73 -17.28 5.15 -14.87
N ARG A 74 -17.95 5.32 -13.74
CA ARG A 74 -19.40 5.15 -13.62
C ARG A 74 -20.17 6.46 -13.62
N GLU A 75 -19.60 7.50 -13.03
CA GLU A 75 -20.31 8.78 -12.83
C GLU A 75 -19.83 9.89 -13.77
N GLY A 76 -18.74 9.67 -14.52
CA GLY A 76 -18.16 10.68 -15.41
C GLY A 76 -17.56 11.89 -14.69
N LYS A 77 -17.28 11.79 -13.39
CA LYS A 77 -16.66 12.84 -12.59
C LYS A 77 -15.14 12.76 -12.72
N SER A 78 -14.46 13.89 -12.79
CA SER A 78 -12.99 13.94 -12.95
C SER A 78 -12.28 14.87 -11.97
N ALA A 79 -13.00 15.61 -11.13
CA ALA A 79 -12.41 16.53 -10.16
C ALA A 79 -12.58 16.01 -8.73
N TYR A 80 -11.49 16.05 -7.96
CA TYR A 80 -11.47 15.82 -6.52
C TYR A 80 -11.04 17.11 -5.80
N VAL A 81 -11.62 17.38 -4.64
CA VAL A 81 -11.23 18.50 -3.76
C VAL A 81 -10.66 17.91 -2.49
N SER A 82 -9.39 18.19 -2.22
CA SER A 82 -8.72 17.69 -1.01
C SER A 82 -9.15 18.43 0.25
N SER A 83 -8.77 17.90 1.40
CA SER A 83 -9.02 18.51 2.72
C SER A 83 -8.54 19.96 2.86
N ASN A 84 -7.50 20.35 2.11
CA ASN A 84 -6.98 21.72 2.06
C ASN A 84 -7.65 22.62 0.99
N GLY A 85 -8.72 22.15 0.35
CA GLY A 85 -9.47 22.89 -0.68
C GLY A 85 -8.86 22.87 -2.08
N LYS A 86 -7.69 22.25 -2.28
CA LYS A 86 -7.05 22.17 -3.60
C LYS A 86 -7.77 21.18 -4.50
N LYS A 87 -7.91 21.55 -5.78
CA LYS A 87 -8.53 20.69 -6.79
C LYS A 87 -7.49 19.81 -7.49
N TYR A 88 -7.85 18.56 -7.69
CA TYR A 88 -7.05 17.55 -8.37
C TYR A 88 -7.87 16.87 -9.46
N ASN A 89 -7.19 16.47 -10.54
CA ASN A 89 -7.77 15.57 -11.52
C ASN A 89 -7.75 14.14 -10.94
N MET A 90 -8.86 13.42 -11.03
CA MET A 90 -8.96 12.03 -10.59
C MET A 90 -8.26 11.11 -11.60
N SER A 91 -6.92 11.16 -11.60
CA SER A 91 -6.09 10.42 -12.56
C SER A 91 -4.86 9.85 -11.88
N LEU A 92 -4.72 8.51 -11.95
CA LEU A 92 -3.54 7.83 -11.45
C LEU A 92 -2.26 8.34 -12.14
N GLN A 93 -2.28 8.43 -13.48
CA GLN A 93 -1.11 8.78 -14.29
C GLN A 93 -0.79 10.28 -14.24
N ASN A 94 -1.81 11.14 -14.32
CA ASN A 94 -1.59 12.59 -14.41
C ASN A 94 -1.51 13.29 -13.06
N THR A 95 -1.93 12.64 -11.98
CA THR A 95 -1.90 13.24 -10.63
C THR A 95 -0.99 12.46 -9.70
N CYS A 96 -1.28 11.18 -9.42
CA CYS A 96 -0.48 10.43 -8.45
C CYS A 96 0.96 10.20 -8.94
N MET A 97 1.13 9.74 -10.19
CA MET A 97 2.45 9.52 -10.78
C MET A 97 3.20 10.81 -11.14
N GLY A 98 2.53 11.97 -11.08
CA GLY A 98 3.18 13.27 -11.17
C GLY A 98 4.11 13.54 -9.98
N CYS A 99 3.67 13.20 -8.77
CA CYS A 99 4.52 13.25 -7.57
C CYS A 99 5.36 11.97 -7.40
N HIS A 100 4.77 10.80 -7.62
CA HIS A 100 5.40 9.50 -7.37
C HIS A 100 5.90 8.86 -8.67
N SER A 101 6.83 9.53 -9.36
CA SER A 101 7.34 9.09 -10.66
C SER A 101 8.20 7.81 -10.62
N ASN A 102 8.55 7.33 -9.43
CA ASN A 102 9.40 6.16 -9.15
C ASN A 102 8.56 4.96 -8.63
N LYS A 103 7.73 4.38 -9.48
CA LYS A 103 6.83 3.25 -9.13
C LYS A 103 7.56 2.08 -8.46
N THR A 104 8.71 1.65 -8.97
CA THR A 104 9.50 0.52 -8.47
C THR A 104 10.05 0.76 -7.06
N GLU A 105 10.40 2.02 -6.76
CA GLU A 105 11.01 2.41 -5.48
C GLU A 105 10.00 2.97 -4.46
N PHE A 106 8.75 3.20 -4.88
CA PHE A 106 7.67 3.69 -4.02
C PHE A 106 6.47 2.74 -4.00
N CYS A 107 5.68 2.71 -5.06
CA CYS A 107 4.43 1.94 -5.14
C CYS A 107 4.68 0.44 -4.90
N ASP A 108 5.66 -0.13 -5.61
CA ASP A 108 5.93 -1.57 -5.57
C ASP A 108 6.53 -2.01 -4.23
N ARG A 109 7.31 -1.14 -3.58
CA ARG A 109 7.85 -1.40 -2.24
C ARG A 109 6.73 -1.59 -1.22
N CYS A 110 5.71 -0.74 -1.26
CA CYS A 110 4.58 -0.82 -0.36
C CYS A 110 3.70 -2.04 -0.67
N HIS A 111 3.36 -2.26 -1.95
CA HIS A 111 2.52 -3.39 -2.34
C HIS A 111 3.17 -4.75 -2.13
N LYS A 112 4.49 -4.86 -2.37
CA LYS A 112 5.26 -6.06 -2.04
C LYS A 112 5.29 -6.28 -0.53
N TYR A 113 5.47 -5.23 0.27
CA TYR A 113 5.46 -5.33 1.73
C TYR A 113 4.13 -5.86 2.27
N VAL A 114 3.00 -5.37 1.76
CA VAL A 114 1.67 -5.86 2.16
C VAL A 114 1.21 -7.09 1.37
N SER A 115 2.07 -7.65 0.52
CA SER A 115 1.82 -8.85 -0.29
C SER A 115 0.59 -8.77 -1.21
N VAL A 116 0.31 -7.58 -1.76
CA VAL A 116 -0.77 -7.39 -2.74
C VAL A 116 -0.23 -7.17 -4.14
N LYS A 117 -0.98 -7.65 -5.14
CA LYS A 117 -0.72 -7.40 -6.56
C LYS A 117 -1.86 -6.56 -7.12
N PRO A 118 -1.70 -5.22 -7.19
CA PRO A 118 -2.75 -4.36 -7.73
C PRO A 118 -2.96 -4.64 -9.22
N TYR A 119 -4.22 -4.63 -9.63
CA TYR A 119 -4.62 -4.81 -11.03
C TYR A 119 -4.74 -3.48 -11.78
N CYS A 120 -4.31 -2.35 -11.18
CA CYS A 120 -4.41 -1.02 -11.77
C CYS A 120 -3.78 -0.98 -13.18
N TRP A 121 -2.67 -1.71 -13.36
CA TRP A 121 -1.92 -1.77 -14.62
C TRP A 121 -2.53 -2.72 -15.66
N GLY A 122 -3.62 -3.41 -15.34
CA GLY A 122 -4.41 -4.13 -16.35
C GLY A 122 -5.12 -3.17 -17.31
N CYS A 123 -5.41 -1.95 -16.86
CA CYS A 123 -6.03 -0.90 -17.66
C CYS A 123 -5.15 0.36 -17.80
N HIS A 124 -4.30 0.65 -16.82
CA HIS A 124 -3.41 1.82 -16.85
C HIS A 124 -2.03 1.48 -17.40
N ILE A 125 -1.40 2.46 -18.07
CA ILE A 125 -0.03 2.35 -18.56
C ILE A 125 0.92 2.84 -17.48
N ALA A 126 1.82 1.98 -17.02
CA ALA A 126 2.86 2.39 -16.07
C ALA A 126 3.76 3.47 -16.70
N PRO A 127 4.08 4.55 -15.97
CA PRO A 127 4.98 5.57 -16.50
C PRO A 127 6.37 4.99 -16.73
N LYS A 128 7.06 5.52 -17.75
CA LYS A 128 8.47 5.21 -17.97
C LYS A 128 9.28 5.85 -16.85
N GLU A 129 9.90 5.01 -16.03
CA GLU A 129 10.82 5.48 -15.01
C GLU A 129 12.11 5.96 -15.67
N LYS A 130 12.48 7.21 -15.42
CA LYS A 130 13.85 7.65 -15.67
C LYS A 130 14.68 7.10 -14.53
N LYS A 131 15.50 6.07 -14.79
CA LYS A 131 16.53 5.65 -13.85
C LYS A 131 17.46 6.84 -13.65
N SER A 132 17.48 7.36 -12.42
CA SER A 132 18.48 8.32 -11.97
C SER A 132 19.84 7.64 -11.87
#